data_AF-A0A178Y0Y9-F1
#
_entry.id   AF-A0A178Y0Y9-F1
#
_cell.length_a   1.000
_cell.length_b   1.000
_cell.length_c   1.000
_cell.angle_alpha   90.00
_cell.angle_beta   90.00
_cell.angle_gamma   90.00
#
_symmetry.space_group_name_H-M   'P 1'
#
loop_
_entity.id
_entity.type
_entity.pdbx_description
1 polymer ?
#
loop_
_entity_poly.entity_id
_entity_poly.type
_entity_poly.pdbx_seq_one_letter_code
_entity_poly.pdbx_strand_id
1 'polypeptide(L)'
;MSELVTGEVFNRLPERYRNRARQIAARVAEIDAVLARAQPTAVGDAVLRLRSQLRPQPDIALTEVASEFRVACSDLPEWAISEAANDYLAGRVENHTGQFMPTCAEFARHARSIIRPFIAERASLKNEAERLLQRAEDEARRNRMELERADPKMKERIADLVSSVRAGAVKAHNGQPHQGITDDTRQKLDALRKPRPDQPSRLFETRVVKGAQVGVH
;
A
#
# COMPACT_ATOMS: atom_id res chain seq x y z
N MET A 1 -15.39 -1.45 10.49
CA MET A 1 -14.83 -0.12 10.83
C MET A 1 -14.12 -0.13 12.17
N SER A 2 -14.71 -0.67 13.24
CA SER A 2 -14.07 -0.83 14.56
C SER A 2 -12.78 -1.67 14.53
N GLU A 3 -12.68 -2.65 13.63
CA GLU A 3 -11.47 -3.47 13.44
C GLU A 3 -10.32 -2.75 12.70
N LEU A 4 -10.59 -1.61 12.06
CA LEU A 4 -9.59 -0.91 11.23
C LEU A 4 -9.08 0.38 11.89
N VAL A 5 -9.91 1.10 12.63
CA VAL A 5 -9.55 2.37 13.30
C VAL A 5 -10.47 2.61 14.51
N THR A 6 -9.93 3.12 15.61
CA THR A 6 -10.76 3.65 16.71
C THR A 6 -11.57 4.86 16.23
N GLY A 7 -12.86 4.93 16.57
CA GLY A 7 -13.77 5.96 16.05
C GLY A 7 -13.31 7.39 16.29
N GLU A 8 -12.55 7.63 17.35
CA GLU A 8 -11.98 8.95 17.68
C GLU A 8 -10.90 9.41 16.70
N VAL A 9 -10.01 8.51 16.25
CA VAL A 9 -8.97 8.83 15.27
C VAL A 9 -9.60 9.12 13.92
N PHE A 10 -10.60 8.32 13.53
CA PHE A 10 -11.35 8.52 12.30
C PHE A 10 -12.02 9.91 12.22
N ASN A 11 -12.62 10.38 13.32
CA ASN A 11 -13.33 11.66 13.35
C ASN A 11 -12.41 12.88 13.21
N ARG A 12 -11.13 12.75 13.59
CA ARG A 12 -10.12 13.81 13.50
C ARG A 12 -9.48 13.94 12.11
N LEU A 13 -9.76 13.01 11.20
CA LEU A 13 -9.20 13.02 9.85
C LEU A 13 -9.82 14.13 8.98
N PRO A 14 -9.04 14.75 8.07
CA PRO A 14 -9.59 15.63 7.05
C PRO A 14 -10.68 14.95 6.22
N GLU A 15 -11.65 15.73 5.74
CA GLU A 15 -12.86 15.23 5.09
C GLU A 15 -12.60 14.31 3.89
N ARG A 16 -11.57 14.62 3.09
CA ARG A 16 -11.14 13.78 1.97
C ARG A 16 -10.77 12.35 2.38
N TYR A 17 -10.07 12.19 3.50
CA TYR A 17 -9.67 10.88 4.00
C TYR A 17 -10.84 10.13 4.61
N ARG A 18 -11.74 10.82 5.31
CA ARG A 18 -12.98 10.24 5.85
C ARG A 18 -13.87 9.71 4.73
N ASN A 19 -14.04 10.46 3.65
CA ASN A 19 -14.85 10.04 2.51
C ASN A 19 -14.25 8.81 1.82
N ARG A 20 -12.95 8.80 1.55
CA ARG A 20 -12.29 7.62 0.96
C ARG A 20 -12.36 6.40 1.87
N ALA A 21 -12.16 6.56 3.18
CA ALA A 21 -12.26 5.47 4.14
C ALA A 21 -13.69 4.91 4.24
N ARG A 22 -14.73 5.75 4.12
CA ARG A 22 -16.13 5.27 4.01
C ARG A 22 -16.36 4.45 2.73
N GLN A 23 -15.82 4.89 1.60
CA GLN A 23 -15.91 4.14 0.34
C GLN A 23 -15.24 2.78 0.46
N ILE A 24 -14.04 2.73 1.04
CA ILE A 24 -13.32 1.48 1.28
C ILE A 24 -14.14 0.57 2.20
N ALA A 25 -14.69 1.10 3.29
CA ALA A 25 -15.50 0.33 4.22
C ALA A 25 -16.78 -0.23 3.55
N ALA A 26 -17.45 0.56 2.72
CA ALA A 26 -18.61 0.12 1.95
C ALA A 26 -18.22 -1.02 1.00
N ARG A 27 -17.12 -0.86 0.26
CA ARG A 27 -16.66 -1.90 -0.69
C ARG A 27 -16.22 -3.18 0.01
N VAL A 28 -15.55 -3.08 1.15
CA VAL A 28 -15.19 -4.26 1.96
C VAL A 28 -16.45 -4.97 2.45
N ALA A 29 -17.47 -4.25 2.89
CA ALA A 29 -18.73 -4.85 3.32
C ALA A 29 -19.46 -5.56 2.18
N GLU A 30 -19.44 -5.00 0.96
CA GLU A 30 -19.96 -5.67 -0.24
C GLU A 30 -19.21 -6.98 -0.51
N ILE A 31 -17.88 -6.96 -0.47
CA ILE A 31 -17.05 -8.14 -0.69
C ILE A 31 -17.31 -9.20 0.39
N ASP A 32 -17.37 -8.79 1.66
CA ASP A 32 -17.64 -9.71 2.78
C ASP A 32 -19.03 -10.34 2.67
N ALA A 33 -20.04 -9.60 2.18
CA ALA A 33 -21.37 -10.13 1.90
C ALA A 33 -21.36 -11.15 0.76
N VAL A 34 -20.61 -10.89 -0.31
CA VAL A 34 -20.43 -11.83 -1.43
C VAL A 34 -19.64 -13.06 -0.99
N LEU A 35 -18.66 -12.93 -0.11
CA LEU A 35 -17.83 -14.02 0.40
C LEU A 35 -18.45 -14.74 1.62
N ALA A 36 -19.72 -14.48 1.94
CA ALA A 36 -20.42 -15.15 3.02
C ALA A 36 -20.43 -16.67 2.81
N ARG A 37 -20.04 -17.41 3.86
CA ARG A 37 -19.87 -18.86 3.80
C ARG A 37 -21.16 -19.57 3.43
N ALA A 38 -21.04 -20.60 2.60
CA ALA A 38 -22.15 -21.44 2.19
C ALA A 38 -22.74 -22.20 3.38
N GLN A 39 -24.05 -22.44 3.33
CA GLN A 39 -24.69 -23.37 4.24
C GLN A 39 -24.33 -24.83 3.86
N PRO A 40 -24.23 -25.76 4.83
CA PRO A 40 -23.91 -27.16 4.55
C PRO A 40 -24.86 -27.84 3.55
N THR A 41 -26.11 -27.37 3.48
CA THR A 41 -27.12 -27.82 2.53
C THR A 41 -26.75 -27.48 1.09
N ALA A 42 -26.33 -26.25 0.83
CA ALA A 42 -25.92 -25.80 -0.51
C ALA A 42 -24.72 -26.59 -1.05
N VAL A 43 -23.77 -26.95 -0.17
CA VAL A 43 -22.66 -27.85 -0.54
C VAL A 43 -23.18 -29.23 -0.94
N GLY A 44 -24.14 -29.77 -0.18
CA GLY A 44 -24.78 -31.04 -0.48
C GLY A 44 -25.50 -31.03 -1.83
N ASP A 45 -26.26 -29.98 -2.13
CA ASP A 45 -27.01 -29.84 -3.37
C ASP A 45 -26.09 -29.77 -4.59
N ALA A 46 -24.95 -29.05 -4.49
CA ALA A 46 -23.95 -29.01 -5.55
C ALA A 46 -23.31 -30.39 -5.80
N VAL A 47 -23.01 -31.14 -4.74
CA VAL A 47 -22.46 -32.51 -4.82
C VAL A 47 -23.46 -33.46 -5.45
N LEU A 48 -24.74 -33.41 -5.04
CA LEU A 48 -25.81 -34.23 -5.60
C LEU A 48 -26.00 -33.93 -7.10
N ARG A 49 -25.91 -32.66 -7.48
CA ARG A 49 -25.99 -32.26 -8.89
C ARG A 49 -24.83 -32.83 -9.71
N LEU A 50 -23.59 -32.70 -9.24
CA LEU A 50 -22.43 -33.31 -9.90
C LEU A 50 -22.59 -34.83 -10.02
N ARG A 51 -23.03 -35.46 -8.93
CA ARG A 51 -23.27 -36.91 -8.85
C ARG A 51 -24.31 -37.41 -9.84
N SER A 52 -25.33 -36.60 -10.14
CA SER A 52 -26.38 -36.99 -11.09
C SER A 52 -25.90 -37.06 -12.54
N GLN A 53 -24.77 -36.41 -12.85
CA GLN A 53 -24.26 -36.28 -14.24
C GLN A 53 -22.89 -36.94 -14.44
N LEU A 54 -22.09 -37.07 -13.38
CA LEU A 54 -20.74 -37.61 -13.43
C LEU A 54 -20.65 -38.94 -12.70
N ARG A 55 -19.75 -39.83 -13.17
CA ARG A 55 -19.54 -41.12 -12.50
C ARG A 55 -18.82 -40.94 -11.16
N PRO A 56 -19.05 -41.83 -10.19
CA PRO A 56 -18.29 -41.85 -8.94
C PRO A 56 -16.80 -42.01 -9.22
N GLN A 57 -15.93 -41.39 -8.44
CA GLN A 57 -14.51 -41.76 -8.45
C GLN A 57 -14.37 -43.25 -8.05
N PRO A 58 -13.51 -44.03 -8.72
CA PRO A 58 -13.19 -45.38 -8.29
C PRO A 58 -12.55 -45.34 -6.90
N ASP A 59 -12.76 -46.39 -6.11
CA ASP A 59 -12.14 -46.60 -4.80
C ASP A 59 -12.52 -45.61 -3.67
N ILE A 60 -13.48 -44.70 -3.90
CA ILE A 60 -13.97 -43.77 -2.86
C ILE A 60 -15.40 -44.12 -2.45
N ALA A 61 -15.62 -44.34 -1.15
CA ALA A 61 -16.94 -44.61 -0.61
C ALA A 61 -17.82 -43.35 -0.66
N LEU A 62 -19.03 -43.48 -1.22
CA LEU A 62 -20.00 -42.38 -1.37
C LEU A 62 -20.27 -41.58 -0.08
N THR A 63 -20.32 -42.28 1.04
CA THR A 63 -20.61 -41.68 2.35
C THR A 63 -19.51 -40.74 2.81
N GLU A 64 -18.26 -41.01 2.41
CA GLU A 64 -17.08 -40.19 2.74
C GLU A 64 -17.02 -38.94 1.86
N VAL A 65 -17.42 -39.06 0.58
CA VAL A 65 -17.43 -37.95 -0.38
C VAL A 65 -18.26 -36.77 0.14
N ALA A 66 -19.47 -37.01 0.65
CA ALA A 66 -20.33 -35.91 1.09
C ALA A 66 -19.78 -35.15 2.31
N SER A 67 -19.17 -35.85 3.27
CA SER A 67 -18.54 -35.21 4.42
C SER A 67 -17.26 -34.47 4.04
N GLU A 68 -16.44 -35.07 3.18
CA GLU A 68 -15.19 -34.45 2.72
C GLU A 68 -15.45 -33.20 1.88
N PHE A 69 -16.46 -33.21 1.00
CA PHE A 69 -16.83 -32.01 0.25
C PHE A 69 -17.28 -30.87 1.17
N ARG A 70 -18.06 -31.18 2.21
CA ARG A 70 -18.47 -30.19 3.22
C ARG A 70 -17.28 -29.59 3.95
N VAL A 71 -16.31 -30.40 4.34
CA VAL A 71 -15.09 -29.93 5.00
C VAL A 71 -14.27 -29.07 4.04
N ALA A 72 -14.03 -29.58 2.84
CA ALA A 72 -13.20 -28.92 1.82
C ALA A 72 -13.78 -27.59 1.34
N CYS A 73 -15.10 -27.41 1.38
CA CYS A 73 -15.80 -26.21 0.93
C CYS A 73 -16.36 -25.34 2.07
N SER A 74 -16.00 -25.61 3.33
CA SER A 74 -16.56 -24.93 4.51
C SER A 74 -16.27 -23.41 4.56
N ASP A 75 -15.19 -22.97 3.92
CA ASP A 75 -14.75 -21.58 3.81
C ASP A 75 -15.32 -20.86 2.58
N LEU A 76 -16.00 -21.58 1.68
CA LEU A 76 -16.40 -21.06 0.37
C LEU A 76 -17.83 -20.51 0.38
N PRO A 77 -18.12 -19.48 -0.43
CA PRO A 77 -19.47 -18.97 -0.60
C PRO A 77 -20.30 -19.84 -1.56
N GLU A 78 -21.62 -19.82 -1.36
CA GLU A 78 -22.55 -20.68 -2.10
C GLU A 78 -22.51 -20.46 -3.62
N TRP A 79 -22.46 -19.22 -4.06
CA TRP A 79 -22.41 -18.89 -5.49
C TRP A 79 -21.16 -19.46 -6.16
N ALA A 80 -20.00 -19.44 -5.48
CA ALA A 80 -18.75 -19.95 -6.02
C ALA A 80 -18.74 -21.49 -6.10
N ILE A 81 -19.40 -22.15 -5.14
CA ILE A 81 -19.61 -23.60 -5.20
C ILE A 81 -20.54 -23.96 -6.37
N SER A 82 -21.62 -23.20 -6.57
CA SER A 82 -22.54 -23.39 -7.70
C SER A 82 -21.86 -23.16 -9.05
N GLU A 83 -21.06 -22.10 -9.16
CA GLU A 83 -20.28 -21.76 -10.35
C GLU A 83 -19.20 -22.82 -10.65
N ALA A 84 -18.44 -23.24 -9.64
CA ALA A 84 -17.49 -24.34 -9.79
C ALA A 84 -18.17 -25.61 -10.29
N ALA A 85 -19.32 -25.96 -9.71
CA ALA A 85 -20.08 -27.12 -10.18
C ALA A 85 -20.59 -26.94 -11.62
N ASN A 86 -20.98 -25.73 -12.04
CA ASN A 86 -21.33 -25.45 -13.43
C ASN A 86 -20.12 -25.63 -14.37
N ASP A 87 -18.94 -25.19 -13.96
CA ASP A 87 -17.72 -25.33 -14.75
C ASP A 87 -17.34 -26.79 -14.97
N TYR A 88 -17.43 -27.62 -13.92
CA TYR A 88 -17.18 -29.06 -14.03
C TYR A 88 -18.18 -29.75 -14.96
N LEU A 89 -19.48 -29.45 -14.80
CA LEU A 89 -20.53 -30.03 -15.65
C LEU A 89 -20.43 -29.58 -17.11
N ALA A 90 -19.98 -28.36 -17.35
CA ALA A 90 -19.79 -27.81 -18.68
C ALA A 90 -18.43 -28.17 -19.31
N GLY A 91 -17.56 -28.89 -18.61
CA GLY A 91 -16.22 -29.23 -19.10
C GLY A 91 -15.28 -28.03 -19.28
N ARG A 92 -15.51 -26.93 -18.53
CA ARG A 92 -14.67 -25.71 -18.58
C ARG A 92 -13.42 -25.79 -17.70
N VAL A 93 -13.32 -26.83 -16.86
CA VAL A 93 -12.17 -27.03 -15.98
C VAL A 93 -11.06 -27.76 -16.73
N GLU A 94 -9.90 -27.11 -16.86
CA GLU A 94 -8.73 -27.69 -17.52
C GLU A 94 -8.34 -29.03 -16.89
N ASN A 95 -7.98 -30.00 -17.75
CA ASN A 95 -7.55 -31.36 -17.37
C ASN A 95 -8.62 -32.21 -16.66
N HIS A 96 -9.88 -31.76 -16.57
CA HIS A 96 -10.97 -32.60 -16.12
C HIS A 96 -11.58 -33.39 -17.28
N THR A 97 -11.65 -34.73 -17.15
CA THR A 97 -12.15 -35.60 -18.22
C THR A 97 -13.67 -35.53 -18.40
N GLY A 98 -14.41 -34.96 -17.44
CA GLY A 98 -15.88 -34.91 -17.45
C GLY A 98 -16.55 -36.29 -17.30
N GLN A 99 -15.76 -37.35 -17.08
CA GLN A 99 -16.27 -38.71 -16.93
C GLN A 99 -16.57 -39.04 -15.47
N PHE A 100 -15.70 -38.60 -14.57
CA PHE A 100 -15.76 -38.88 -13.14
C PHE A 100 -16.01 -37.58 -12.36
N MET A 101 -16.58 -37.69 -11.16
CA MET A 101 -16.67 -36.56 -10.24
C MET A 101 -15.28 -36.01 -9.93
N PRO A 102 -15.10 -34.69 -9.77
CA PRO A 102 -13.83 -34.17 -9.25
C PRO A 102 -13.56 -34.67 -7.84
N THR A 103 -12.29 -34.79 -7.48
CA THR A 103 -11.94 -35.01 -6.07
C THR A 103 -12.35 -33.79 -5.23
N CYS A 104 -12.59 -34.00 -3.93
CA CYS A 104 -12.95 -32.93 -2.99
C CYS A 104 -11.93 -31.78 -3.03
N ALA A 105 -10.64 -32.12 -3.14
CA ALA A 105 -9.53 -31.17 -3.23
C ALA A 105 -9.50 -30.39 -4.55
N GLU A 106 -9.68 -31.06 -5.68
CA GLU A 106 -9.73 -30.40 -7.00
C GLU A 106 -10.90 -29.41 -7.07
N PHE A 107 -12.08 -29.85 -6.64
CA PHE A 107 -13.28 -29.03 -6.64
C PHE A 107 -13.09 -27.77 -5.79
N ALA A 108 -12.64 -27.95 -4.54
CA ALA A 108 -12.43 -26.82 -3.63
C ALA A 108 -11.31 -25.88 -4.13
N ARG A 109 -10.26 -26.42 -4.78
CA ARG A 109 -9.22 -25.59 -5.41
C ARG A 109 -9.78 -24.74 -6.54
N HIS A 110 -10.60 -25.32 -7.41
CA HIS A 110 -11.25 -24.58 -8.50
C HIS A 110 -12.19 -23.50 -7.96
N ALA A 111 -13.04 -23.82 -6.98
CA ALA A 111 -13.91 -22.85 -6.34
C ALA A 111 -13.14 -21.71 -5.64
N ARG A 112 -11.99 -22.00 -5.00
CA ARG A 112 -11.09 -20.96 -4.46
C ARG A 112 -10.49 -20.07 -5.54
N SER A 113 -10.24 -20.61 -6.73
CA SER A 113 -9.73 -19.83 -7.86
C SER A 113 -10.76 -18.79 -8.35
N ILE A 114 -12.05 -19.13 -8.34
CA ILE A 114 -13.16 -18.25 -8.72
C ILE A 114 -13.25 -17.04 -7.77
N ILE A 115 -13.13 -17.26 -6.46
CA ILE A 115 -13.22 -16.17 -5.46
C ILE A 115 -11.92 -15.37 -5.29
N ARG A 116 -10.82 -15.83 -5.87
CA ARG A 116 -9.48 -15.22 -5.71
C ARG A 116 -9.45 -13.71 -6.02
N PRO A 117 -10.13 -13.19 -7.06
CA PRO A 117 -10.15 -11.75 -7.34
C PRO A 117 -10.75 -10.92 -6.19
N PHE A 118 -11.81 -11.41 -5.55
CA PHE A 118 -12.46 -10.74 -4.42
C PHE A 118 -11.57 -10.71 -3.17
N ILE A 119 -10.88 -11.82 -2.89
CA ILE A 119 -9.90 -11.89 -1.79
C ILE A 119 -8.75 -10.92 -2.04
N ALA A 120 -8.25 -10.85 -3.28
CA ALA A 120 -7.19 -9.92 -3.67
C ALA A 120 -7.63 -8.46 -3.56
N GLU A 121 -8.85 -8.14 -4.01
CA GLU A 121 -9.44 -6.81 -3.90
C GLU A 121 -9.56 -6.39 -2.43
N ARG A 122 -10.11 -7.27 -1.58
CA ARG A 122 -10.22 -7.03 -0.14
C ARG A 122 -8.87 -6.76 0.52
N ALA A 123 -7.84 -7.54 0.17
CA ALA A 123 -6.49 -7.33 0.67
C ALA A 123 -5.90 -5.99 0.21
N SER A 124 -6.12 -5.61 -1.05
CA SER A 124 -5.70 -4.33 -1.61
C SER A 124 -6.36 -3.14 -0.87
N LEU A 125 -7.67 -3.23 -0.63
CA LEU A 125 -8.45 -2.22 0.09
C LEU A 125 -7.98 -2.05 1.53
N LYS A 126 -7.61 -3.14 2.21
CA LYS A 126 -7.03 -3.08 3.56
C LYS A 126 -5.69 -2.33 3.55
N ASN A 127 -4.80 -2.66 2.62
CA ASN A 127 -3.52 -1.95 2.46
C ASN A 127 -3.72 -0.47 2.11
N GLU A 128 -4.74 -0.16 1.31
CA GLU A 128 -5.09 1.23 0.99
C GLU A 128 -5.58 1.98 2.24
N ALA A 129 -6.43 1.36 3.06
CA ALA A 129 -6.91 1.94 4.31
C ALA A 129 -5.75 2.26 5.26
N GLU A 130 -4.81 1.34 5.44
CA GLU A 130 -3.60 1.56 6.26
C GLU A 130 -2.77 2.73 5.73
N ARG A 131 -2.56 2.81 4.40
CA ARG A 131 -1.82 3.92 3.77
C ARG A 131 -2.54 5.26 3.92
N LEU A 132 -3.87 5.29 3.88
CA LEU A 132 -4.64 6.52 4.07
C LEU A 132 -4.46 7.10 5.46
N LEU A 133 -4.41 6.26 6.49
CA LEU A 133 -4.15 6.68 7.87
C LEU A 133 -2.75 7.29 7.99
N GLN A 134 -1.74 6.59 7.47
CA GLN A 134 -0.37 7.08 7.49
C GLN A 134 -0.22 8.44 6.78
N ARG A 135 -0.86 8.60 5.60
CA ARG A 135 -0.86 9.88 4.88
C ARG A 135 -1.53 11.00 5.66
N ALA A 136 -2.63 10.71 6.34
CA ALA A 136 -3.34 11.69 7.14
C ALA A 136 -2.55 12.12 8.38
N GLU A 137 -1.85 11.20 9.04
CA GLU A 137 -0.93 11.51 10.13
C GLU A 137 0.25 12.36 9.66
N ASP A 138 0.84 12.02 8.51
CA ASP A 138 1.93 12.76 7.90
C ASP A 138 1.53 14.19 7.52
N GLU A 139 0.33 14.37 7.00
CA GLU A 139 -0.23 15.68 6.71
C GLU A 139 -0.52 16.47 7.98
N ALA A 140 -1.13 15.86 8.99
CA ALA A 140 -1.35 16.51 10.29
C ALA A 140 -0.03 16.95 10.93
N ARG A 141 1.05 16.16 10.78
CA ARG A 141 2.40 16.54 11.20
C ARG A 141 2.95 17.70 10.37
N ARG A 142 2.82 17.67 9.05
CA ARG A 142 3.26 18.77 8.16
C ARG A 142 2.54 20.07 8.48
N ASN A 143 1.23 20.04 8.64
CA ASN A 143 0.43 21.22 8.98
C ASN A 143 0.84 21.81 10.34
N ARG A 144 1.14 20.97 11.34
CA ARG A 144 1.68 21.45 12.63
C ARG A 144 3.03 22.16 12.46
N MET A 145 3.96 21.57 11.72
CA MET A 145 5.26 22.20 11.45
C MET A 145 5.12 23.51 10.66
N GLU A 146 4.19 23.59 9.72
CA GLU A 146 3.92 24.81 8.95
C GLU A 146 3.34 25.92 9.84
N LEU A 147 2.41 25.58 10.74
CA LEU A 147 1.90 26.53 11.74
C LEU A 147 2.99 27.01 12.69
N GLU A 148 3.87 26.12 13.17
CA GLU A 148 5.03 26.47 14.00
C GLU A 148 6.03 27.37 13.26
N ARG A 149 6.25 27.15 11.96
CA ARG A 149 7.11 28.01 11.13
C ARG A 149 6.47 29.37 10.81
N ALA A 150 5.15 29.41 10.72
CA ALA A 150 4.41 30.65 10.49
C ALA A 150 4.38 31.54 11.75
N ASP A 151 4.59 30.96 12.94
CA ASP A 151 4.63 31.70 14.21
C ASP A 151 5.81 32.71 14.22
N PRO A 152 5.54 34.02 14.31
CA PRO A 152 6.58 35.04 14.38
C PRO A 152 7.52 34.86 15.60
N LYS A 153 7.01 34.33 16.73
CA LYS A 153 7.83 34.10 17.93
C LYS A 153 8.85 32.98 17.75
N MET A 154 8.53 31.99 16.91
CA MET A 154 9.47 30.92 16.55
C MET A 154 10.64 31.49 15.73
N LYS A 155 10.36 32.43 14.82
CA LYS A 155 11.40 33.11 14.03
C LYS A 155 12.34 33.93 14.92
N GLU A 156 11.81 34.62 15.92
CA GLU A 156 12.60 35.36 16.91
C GLU A 156 13.51 34.41 17.71
N ARG A 157 12.97 33.30 18.23
CA ARG A 157 13.77 32.28 18.93
C ARG A 157 14.86 31.66 18.07
N ILE A 158 14.57 31.40 16.79
CA ILE A 158 15.58 30.89 15.84
C ILE A 158 16.66 31.96 15.59
N ALA A 159 16.30 33.24 15.47
CA ALA A 159 17.25 34.33 15.33
C ALA A 159 18.17 34.46 16.56
N ASP A 160 17.62 34.34 17.77
CA ASP A 160 18.36 34.34 19.02
C ASP A 160 19.27 33.10 19.18
N LEU A 161 18.81 31.93 18.73
CA LEU A 161 19.62 30.73 18.70
C LEU A 161 20.78 30.87 17.69
N VAL A 162 20.52 31.42 16.50
CA VAL A 162 21.55 31.66 15.49
C VAL A 162 22.56 32.69 15.99
N SER A 163 22.13 33.74 16.69
CA SER A 163 23.02 34.76 17.24
C SER A 163 23.90 34.19 18.35
N SER A 164 23.35 33.39 19.27
CA SER A 164 24.11 32.73 20.35
C SER A 164 25.08 31.66 19.82
N VAL A 165 24.68 30.85 18.84
CA VAL A 165 25.58 29.88 18.19
C VAL A 165 26.69 30.60 17.42
N ARG A 166 26.38 31.70 16.72
CA ARG A 166 27.41 32.52 16.04
C ARG A 166 28.35 33.23 17.01
N ALA A 167 27.87 33.58 18.21
CA ALA A 167 28.70 34.17 19.26
C ALA A 167 29.67 33.15 19.88
N GLY A 168 29.27 31.88 19.99
CA GLY A 168 30.11 30.77 20.45
C GLY A 168 30.95 30.10 19.35
N ALA A 169 30.61 30.29 18.08
CA ALA A 169 31.38 29.78 16.96
C ALA A 169 32.67 30.58 16.79
N VAL A 170 33.83 29.90 16.78
CA VAL A 170 35.08 30.47 16.29
C VAL A 170 34.77 31.04 14.90
N LYS A 171 34.82 32.37 14.75
CA LYS A 171 34.70 33.01 13.44
C LYS A 171 35.63 32.24 12.53
N ALA A 172 35.12 31.61 11.48
CA ALA A 172 35.96 31.06 10.44
C ALA A 172 36.82 32.24 9.96
N HIS A 173 38.07 32.28 10.40
CA HIS A 173 39.04 33.22 9.94
C HIS A 173 39.24 32.86 8.46
N ASN A 174 38.45 33.49 7.59
CA ASN A 174 38.72 33.54 6.18
C ASN A 174 40.08 34.23 6.03
N GLY A 175 41.13 33.41 6.03
CA GLY A 175 42.53 33.79 5.86
C GLY A 175 43.06 34.69 6.98
N GLN A 176 43.81 34.12 7.92
CA GLN A 176 44.95 34.89 8.42
C GLN A 176 45.79 35.29 7.19
N PRO A 177 46.07 36.58 6.95
CA PRO A 177 47.08 36.94 5.97
C PRO A 177 48.38 36.29 6.44
N HIS A 178 48.99 35.46 5.59
CA HIS A 178 50.30 34.88 5.87
C HIS A 178 51.24 36.03 6.29
N GLN A 179 51.75 35.97 7.52
CA GLN A 179 52.74 36.94 7.99
C GLN A 179 53.94 36.91 7.02
N GLY A 180 54.19 38.03 6.35
CA GLY A 180 55.33 38.20 5.44
C GLY A 180 55.01 38.69 4.02
N ILE A 181 53.73 38.84 3.64
CA ILE A 181 53.37 39.41 2.33
C ILE A 181 53.01 40.89 2.51
N THR A 182 53.81 41.78 1.93
CA THR A 182 53.53 43.22 1.85
C THR A 182 52.35 43.49 0.90
N ASP A 183 51.61 44.58 1.12
CA ASP A 183 50.41 44.89 0.32
C ASP A 183 50.70 44.95 -1.20
N ASP A 184 51.91 45.37 -1.57
CA ASP A 184 52.36 45.43 -2.97
C ASP A 184 52.59 44.04 -3.60
N THR A 185 53.08 43.07 -2.83
CA THR A 185 53.22 41.68 -3.31
C THR A 185 51.88 40.97 -3.41
N ARG A 186 50.92 41.35 -2.57
CA ARG A 186 49.54 40.85 -2.63
C ARG A 186 48.80 41.33 -3.87
N GLN A 187 48.93 42.60 -4.23
CA GLN A 187 48.34 43.15 -5.47
C GLN A 187 48.94 42.49 -6.72
N LYS A 188 50.25 42.21 -6.73
CA LYS A 188 50.90 41.49 -7.83
C LYS A 188 50.42 40.04 -7.96
N LEU A 189 50.18 39.35 -6.84
CA LEU A 189 49.65 37.98 -6.84
C LEU A 189 48.18 37.92 -7.27
N ASP A 190 47.35 38.87 -6.84
CA ASP A 190 45.95 38.96 -7.29
C ASP A 190 45.87 39.34 -8.77
N ALA A 191 46.78 40.18 -9.29
CA ALA A 191 46.86 40.48 -10.72
C ALA A 191 47.28 39.26 -11.57
N LEU A 192 48.05 38.33 -11.01
CA LEU A 192 48.44 37.06 -11.67
C LEU A 192 47.36 35.97 -11.55
N ARG A 193 46.33 36.17 -10.73
CA ARG A 193 45.25 35.21 -10.52
C ARG A 193 44.33 35.21 -11.74
N LYS A 194 44.60 34.32 -12.69
CA LYS A 194 43.70 34.08 -13.83
C LYS A 194 42.29 33.75 -13.31
N PRO A 195 41.23 34.38 -13.84
CA PRO A 195 39.86 33.98 -13.51
C PRO A 195 39.71 32.51 -13.85
N ARG A 196 39.33 31.70 -12.86
CA ARG A 196 38.94 30.32 -13.13
C ARG A 196 37.69 30.39 -14.00
N PRO A 197 37.64 29.67 -15.14
CA PRO A 197 36.39 29.57 -15.88
C PRO A 197 35.35 28.99 -14.93
N ASP A 198 34.20 29.66 -14.82
CA ASP A 198 33.06 29.19 -14.05
C ASP A 198 32.75 27.76 -14.50
N GLN A 199 33.10 26.77 -13.67
CA GLN A 199 32.68 25.41 -13.95
C GLN A 199 31.15 25.41 -13.83
N PRO A 200 30.41 25.07 -14.89
CA PRO A 200 28.96 25.06 -14.83
C PRO A 200 28.55 24.07 -13.73
N SER A 201 27.83 24.59 -12.75
CA SER A 201 27.32 23.81 -11.63
C SER A 201 26.46 22.67 -12.15
N ARG A 202 26.90 21.42 -11.93
CA ARG A 202 26.13 20.20 -12.24
C ARG A 202 25.03 19.91 -11.21
N LEU A 203 24.69 20.87 -10.34
CA LEU A 203 23.61 20.70 -9.37
C LEU A 203 22.28 20.30 -10.03
N PHE A 204 22.02 20.79 -11.24
CA PHE A 204 20.84 20.42 -12.04
C PHE A 204 20.84 18.95 -12.52
N GLU A 205 22.00 18.28 -12.56
CA GLU A 205 22.11 16.86 -12.90
C GLU A 205 21.86 15.96 -11.68
N THR A 206 21.90 16.51 -10.47
CA THR A 206 21.67 15.73 -9.25
C THR A 206 20.19 15.39 -9.10
N ARG A 207 19.91 14.16 -8.64
CA ARG A 207 18.55 13.65 -8.37
C ARG A 207 17.72 14.56 -7.46
N VAL A 208 18.39 15.34 -6.60
CA VAL A 208 17.78 16.27 -5.64
C VAL A 208 17.06 17.41 -6.36
N VAL A 209 17.66 17.98 -7.42
CA VAL A 209 17.09 19.12 -8.16
C VAL A 209 16.07 18.66 -9.21
N LYS A 210 16.30 17.50 -9.86
CA LYS A 210 15.32 16.88 -10.78
C LYS A 210 13.98 16.58 -10.11
N GLY A 211 13.98 16.21 -8.82
CA GLY A 211 12.74 15.97 -8.08
C GLY A 211 11.94 17.24 -7.76
N ALA A 212 12.60 18.41 -7.69
CA ALA A 212 11.96 19.67 -7.35
C ALA A 212 11.29 20.37 -8.55
N GLN A 213 11.76 20.12 -9.78
CA GLN A 213 11.21 20.75 -11.00
C GLN A 213 10.00 20.01 -11.61
N VAL A 214 9.75 18.75 -11.25
CA VAL A 214 8.62 17.95 -11.80
C VAL A 214 7.31 18.21 -11.05
N GLY A 215 7.32 19.08 -10.03
CA GLY A 215 6.15 19.42 -9.22
C GLY A 215 5.40 20.70 -9.60
N VAL A 216 5.76 21.35 -10.71
CA VAL A 216 5.05 22.52 -11.24
C VAL A 216 4.77 22.29 -12.72
N HIS A 217 3.72 21.53 -13.01
CA HIS A 217 2.77 21.70 -14.13
C HIS A 217 1.64 20.67 -14.01
#